data_AF-A0A6N4UXM5-F1
#
_entry.id   AF-A0A6N4UXM5-F1
#
_cell.length_a   1.000
_cell.length_b   1.000
_cell.length_c   1.000
_cell.angle_alpha   90.00
_cell.angle_beta   90.00
_cell.angle_gamma   90.00
#
_symmetry.space_group_name_H-M   'P 1'
#
loop_
_entity.id
_entity.type
_entity.pdbx_description
1 polymer ?
#
loop_
_entity_poly.entity_id
_entity_poly.type
_entity_poly.pdbx_seq_one_letter_code
_entity_poly.pdbx_strand_id
1 'polypeptide(L)'
;MLDHSTEDAEPDLRQATAVVARALLGGSIDMLGQRTDARTYLAELRHIATLLLHLATRPTATAVVPWAHELQAEATSRRSELRGPRWGISPPNSARIRGAALGAAHEILMRADLAEAAAALSPWLVLIADVPNGPHSWAMNRTVRTPTTQALIGAASQRHRISRRINKTATATMDETRLPLSAIPQTIDPDTYSAHFAGMLGGYESTGRLYVSLCIVRSVAGLSNWSEAAESLGLEADLGRRTARAASARMRVPPAVFEAAVHATRRSMSRVTDFRRREAAVCDLAANHELWFYHWCSSVTPRRRAVTLPHAITWMWCTVAQGLVETSPVWKGELPSRHWKAAHRVFSDSLPATAGQQLRTMAVRGVASD
;
A
#
# COMPACT_ATOMS: atom_id res chain seq x y z
N MET A 1 -38.73 -11.97 -36.35
CA MET A 1 -37.39 -12.48 -35.97
C MET A 1 -36.62 -11.27 -35.49
N LEU A 2 -36.40 -11.13 -34.17
CA LEU A 2 -35.61 -9.99 -33.67
C LEU A 2 -34.17 -10.22 -34.12
N ASP A 3 -33.70 -9.40 -35.05
CA ASP A 3 -32.35 -9.44 -35.57
C ASP A 3 -31.39 -9.01 -34.46
N HIS A 4 -30.82 -10.00 -33.74
CA HIS A 4 -29.82 -9.75 -32.73
C HIS A 4 -28.47 -9.87 -33.42
N SER A 5 -27.83 -8.73 -33.72
CA SER A 5 -26.43 -8.75 -34.11
C SER A 5 -25.61 -9.34 -32.95
N THR A 6 -24.88 -10.42 -33.23
CA THR A 6 -23.98 -11.03 -32.26
C THR A 6 -22.65 -10.29 -32.28
N GLU A 7 -22.26 -9.71 -31.15
CA GLU A 7 -20.95 -9.09 -30.94
C GLU A 7 -20.06 -10.05 -30.13
N ASP A 8 -18.77 -10.08 -30.43
CA ASP A 8 -17.83 -10.88 -29.64
C ASP A 8 -17.68 -10.32 -28.23
N ALA A 9 -17.93 -11.17 -27.24
CA ALA A 9 -17.71 -10.83 -25.83
C ALA A 9 -16.22 -10.85 -25.48
N GLU A 10 -15.81 -9.96 -24.58
CA GLU A 10 -14.44 -9.97 -24.02
C GLU A 10 -14.11 -11.35 -23.38
N PRO A 11 -12.84 -11.79 -23.44
CA PRO A 11 -12.41 -13.09 -22.90
C PRO A 11 -12.85 -13.32 -21.44
N ASP A 12 -12.74 -12.28 -20.60
CA ASP A 12 -13.07 -12.36 -19.18
C ASP A 12 -14.57 -12.57 -18.94
N LEU A 13 -15.41 -11.92 -19.76
CA LEU A 13 -16.86 -12.12 -19.73
C LEU A 13 -17.26 -13.53 -20.19
N ARG A 14 -16.54 -14.10 -21.17
CA ARG A 14 -16.75 -15.51 -21.59
C ARG A 14 -16.38 -16.48 -20.47
N GLN A 15 -15.27 -16.24 -19.77
CA GLN A 15 -14.86 -17.04 -18.62
C GLN A 15 -15.90 -16.96 -17.49
N ALA A 16 -16.35 -15.76 -17.14
CA ALA A 16 -17.39 -15.57 -16.14
C ALA A 16 -18.69 -16.33 -16.52
N THR A 17 -19.09 -16.24 -17.79
CA THR A 17 -20.27 -16.94 -18.31
C THR A 17 -20.15 -18.45 -18.20
N ALA A 18 -18.99 -19.02 -18.54
CA ALA A 18 -18.74 -20.46 -18.42
C ALA A 18 -18.82 -20.94 -16.96
N VAL A 19 -18.28 -20.17 -16.02
CA VAL A 19 -18.36 -20.49 -14.59
C VAL A 19 -19.79 -20.39 -14.06
N VAL A 20 -20.55 -19.38 -14.49
CA VAL A 20 -21.96 -19.23 -14.15
C VAL A 20 -22.78 -20.39 -14.72
N ALA A 21 -22.56 -20.79 -15.97
CA ALA A 21 -23.22 -21.93 -16.59
C ALA A 21 -22.94 -23.22 -15.80
N ARG A 22 -21.68 -23.45 -15.39
CA ARG A 22 -21.32 -24.58 -14.53
C ARG A 22 -22.02 -24.54 -13.17
N ALA A 23 -22.12 -23.37 -12.55
CA ALA A 23 -22.84 -23.22 -11.28
C ALA A 23 -24.35 -23.46 -11.45
N LEU A 24 -24.96 -23.00 -12.54
CA LEU A 24 -26.38 -23.25 -12.84
C LEU A 24 -26.67 -24.74 -13.00
N LEU A 25 -25.70 -25.54 -13.45
CA LEU A 25 -25.77 -27.00 -13.50
C LEU A 25 -25.47 -27.68 -12.15
N GLY A 26 -25.29 -26.92 -11.07
CA GLY A 26 -25.04 -27.45 -9.72
C GLY A 26 -23.57 -27.71 -9.40
N GLY A 27 -22.64 -27.36 -10.29
CA GLY A 27 -21.20 -27.54 -10.04
C GLY A 27 -20.69 -26.63 -8.93
N SER A 28 -19.95 -27.20 -7.97
CA SER A 28 -19.27 -26.43 -6.92
C SER A 28 -18.16 -25.54 -7.51
N ILE A 29 -18.02 -24.34 -6.95
CA ILE A 29 -17.13 -23.27 -7.45
C ILE A 29 -16.14 -22.90 -6.34
N ASP A 30 -14.88 -22.67 -6.71
CA ASP A 30 -13.89 -22.12 -5.78
C ASP A 30 -14.04 -20.60 -5.74
N MET A 31 -14.58 -20.09 -4.64
CA MET A 31 -14.87 -18.67 -4.43
C MET A 31 -14.06 -18.20 -3.22
N LEU A 32 -13.30 -17.12 -3.36
CA LEU A 32 -12.44 -16.58 -2.29
C LEU A 32 -11.47 -17.62 -1.68
N GLY A 33 -10.96 -18.53 -2.52
CA GLY A 33 -10.06 -19.60 -2.09
C GLY A 33 -10.74 -20.77 -1.37
N GLN A 34 -12.07 -20.81 -1.31
CA GLN A 34 -12.83 -21.87 -0.65
C GLN A 34 -13.81 -22.56 -1.60
N ARG A 35 -13.90 -23.88 -1.48
CA ARG A 35 -14.90 -24.66 -2.22
C ARG A 35 -16.29 -24.29 -1.73
N THR A 36 -17.09 -23.75 -2.61
CA THR A 36 -18.43 -23.23 -2.31
C THR A 36 -19.47 -23.97 -3.17
N ASP A 37 -20.66 -24.20 -2.63
CA ASP A 37 -21.75 -24.75 -3.42
C ASP A 37 -22.26 -23.74 -4.45
N ALA A 38 -22.87 -24.26 -5.52
CA ALA A 38 -23.35 -23.45 -6.64
C ALA A 38 -24.36 -22.36 -6.23
N ARG A 39 -25.27 -22.64 -5.30
CA ARG A 39 -26.34 -21.71 -4.93
C ARG A 39 -25.76 -20.52 -4.18
N THR A 40 -24.84 -20.77 -3.25
CA THR A 40 -24.13 -19.73 -2.51
C THR A 40 -23.33 -18.85 -3.48
N TYR A 41 -22.56 -19.43 -4.40
CA TYR A 41 -21.83 -18.65 -5.41
C TYR A 41 -22.76 -17.76 -6.26
N LEU A 42 -23.87 -18.29 -6.78
CA LEU A 42 -24.81 -17.52 -7.60
C LEU A 42 -25.51 -16.40 -6.80
N ALA A 43 -25.81 -16.65 -5.53
CA ALA A 43 -26.37 -15.63 -4.64
C ALA A 43 -25.37 -14.49 -4.40
N GLU A 44 -24.14 -14.82 -4.02
CA GLU A 44 -23.07 -13.84 -3.79
C GLU A 44 -22.73 -13.06 -5.05
N LEU A 45 -22.69 -13.72 -6.21
CA LEU A 45 -22.49 -13.07 -7.51
C LEU A 45 -23.55 -12.00 -7.77
N ARG A 46 -24.83 -12.33 -7.56
CA ARG A 46 -25.94 -11.37 -7.68
C ARG A 46 -25.81 -10.22 -6.68
N HIS A 47 -25.42 -10.51 -5.44
CA HIS A 47 -25.28 -9.51 -4.38
C HIS A 47 -24.20 -8.48 -4.71
N ILE A 48 -23.03 -8.94 -5.16
CA ILE A 48 -21.94 -8.05 -5.57
C ILE A 48 -22.28 -7.32 -6.85
N ALA A 49 -22.85 -7.98 -7.87
CA ALA A 49 -23.26 -7.31 -9.10
C ALA A 49 -24.28 -6.19 -8.84
N THR A 50 -25.24 -6.41 -7.94
CA THR A 50 -26.21 -5.38 -7.53
C THR A 50 -25.52 -4.17 -6.89
N LEU A 51 -24.52 -4.40 -6.03
CA LEU A 51 -23.72 -3.33 -5.43
C LEU A 51 -22.96 -2.55 -6.50
N LEU A 52 -22.30 -3.24 -7.44
CA LEU A 52 -21.53 -2.61 -8.51
C LEU A 52 -22.41 -1.75 -9.42
N LEU A 53 -23.64 -2.19 -9.73
CA LEU A 53 -24.61 -1.38 -10.45
C LEU A 53 -24.93 -0.07 -9.70
N HIS A 54 -25.13 -0.13 -8.38
CA HIS A 54 -25.34 1.08 -7.60
C HIS A 54 -24.11 1.99 -7.59
N LEU A 55 -22.89 1.44 -7.51
CA LEU A 55 -21.65 2.21 -7.56
C LEU A 55 -21.44 2.86 -8.94
N ALA A 56 -21.75 2.14 -10.02
CA ALA A 56 -21.63 2.64 -11.38
C ALA A 56 -22.62 3.76 -11.73
N THR A 57 -23.70 3.92 -10.96
CA THR A 57 -24.60 5.09 -11.08
C THR A 57 -24.07 6.37 -10.46
N ARG A 58 -22.88 6.34 -9.83
CA ARG A 58 -22.24 7.55 -9.28
C ARG A 58 -21.65 8.40 -10.40
N PRO A 59 -21.72 9.75 -10.33
CA PRO A 59 -21.27 10.63 -11.42
C PRO A 59 -19.83 10.36 -11.90
N THR A 60 -18.92 10.04 -10.99
CA THR A 60 -17.50 9.78 -11.28
C THR A 60 -17.21 8.38 -11.83
N ALA A 61 -18.22 7.51 -11.95
CA ALA A 61 -18.01 6.13 -12.36
C ALA A 61 -17.65 5.95 -13.84
N THR A 62 -17.95 6.94 -14.69
CA THR A 62 -17.56 6.92 -16.11
C THR A 62 -16.05 6.91 -16.30
N ALA A 63 -15.29 7.41 -15.34
CA ALA A 63 -13.82 7.34 -15.33
C ALA A 63 -13.30 5.96 -14.85
N VAL A 64 -14.16 5.08 -14.33
CA VAL A 64 -13.78 3.80 -13.73
C VAL A 64 -14.24 2.61 -14.58
N VAL A 65 -15.45 2.69 -15.15
CA VAL A 65 -15.96 1.64 -16.05
C VAL A 65 -16.65 2.22 -17.28
N PRO A 66 -16.32 1.72 -18.50
CA PRO A 66 -16.86 2.26 -19.75
C PRO A 66 -18.39 2.21 -19.85
N TRP A 67 -19.01 1.18 -19.28
CA TRP A 67 -20.46 0.96 -19.34
C TRP A 67 -21.27 1.82 -18.36
N ALA A 68 -20.63 2.61 -17.48
CA ALA A 68 -21.35 3.45 -16.52
C ALA A 68 -22.18 4.55 -17.20
N HIS A 69 -21.74 5.08 -18.34
CA HIS A 69 -22.45 6.17 -19.01
C HIS A 69 -23.90 5.80 -19.38
N GLU A 70 -24.08 4.63 -20.01
CA GLU A 70 -25.41 4.12 -20.37
C GLU A 70 -26.26 3.76 -19.15
N LEU A 71 -25.63 3.17 -18.12
CA LEU A 71 -26.35 2.86 -16.88
C LEU A 71 -26.83 4.13 -16.18
N GLN A 72 -26.04 5.21 -16.21
CA GLN A 72 -26.42 6.49 -15.59
C GLN A 72 -27.60 7.16 -16.29
N ALA A 73 -27.66 7.07 -17.63
CA ALA A 73 -28.82 7.56 -18.38
C ALA A 73 -30.10 6.81 -17.94
N GLU A 74 -30.03 5.47 -17.86
CA GLU A 74 -31.13 4.64 -17.37
C GLU A 74 -31.46 4.91 -15.89
N ALA A 75 -30.45 5.12 -15.05
CA ALA A 75 -30.64 5.44 -13.64
C ALA A 75 -31.36 6.77 -13.44
N THR A 76 -31.11 7.73 -14.34
CA THR A 76 -31.73 9.06 -14.32
C THR A 76 -33.20 8.97 -14.72
N SER A 77 -33.53 8.21 -15.77
CA SER A 77 -34.93 8.03 -16.18
C SER A 77 -35.77 7.23 -15.17
N ARG A 78 -35.13 6.33 -14.40
CA ARG A 78 -35.77 5.54 -13.33
C ARG A 78 -35.81 6.24 -11.97
N ARG A 79 -35.23 7.44 -11.84
CA ARG A 79 -35.22 8.18 -10.58
C ARG A 79 -36.57 8.89 -10.39
N SER A 80 -37.15 8.76 -9.21
CA SER A 80 -38.27 9.61 -8.77
C SER A 80 -37.80 10.58 -7.69
N GLU A 81 -38.65 11.55 -7.34
CA GLU A 81 -38.37 12.51 -6.26
C GLU A 81 -38.04 11.83 -4.92
N LEU A 82 -38.63 10.66 -4.66
CA LEU A 82 -38.50 9.95 -3.39
C LEU A 82 -37.43 8.85 -3.40
N ARG A 83 -37.09 8.28 -4.57
CA ARG A 83 -36.26 7.06 -4.65
C ARG A 83 -35.42 6.98 -5.93
N GLY A 84 -34.21 6.45 -5.77
CA GLY A 84 -33.38 5.99 -6.89
C GLY A 84 -33.77 4.60 -7.40
N PRO A 85 -33.11 4.12 -8.49
CA PRO A 85 -33.38 2.81 -9.07
C PRO A 85 -33.08 1.67 -8.09
N ARG A 86 -33.91 0.61 -8.14
CA ARG A 86 -33.80 -0.58 -7.28
C ARG A 86 -33.21 -1.75 -8.06
N TRP A 87 -31.90 -1.73 -8.30
CA TRP A 87 -31.23 -2.72 -9.15
C TRP A 87 -31.37 -4.17 -8.69
N GLY A 88 -31.55 -4.40 -7.38
CA GLY A 88 -31.80 -5.74 -6.84
C GLY A 88 -33.18 -6.32 -7.15
N ILE A 89 -34.14 -5.48 -7.58
CA ILE A 89 -35.52 -5.85 -7.94
C ILE A 89 -35.72 -5.73 -9.46
N SER A 90 -35.33 -4.60 -10.03
CA SER A 90 -35.44 -4.31 -11.46
C SER A 90 -34.04 -4.03 -12.01
N PRO A 91 -33.37 -5.03 -12.59
CA PRO A 91 -32.03 -4.85 -13.16
C PRO A 91 -32.06 -3.92 -14.38
N PRO A 92 -30.89 -3.46 -14.88
CA PRO A 92 -30.79 -2.66 -16.09
C PRO A 92 -31.40 -3.37 -17.30
N ASN A 93 -31.95 -2.61 -18.25
CA ASN A 93 -32.58 -3.16 -19.46
C ASN A 93 -31.55 -3.78 -20.41
N SER A 94 -30.37 -3.16 -20.51
CA SER A 94 -29.29 -3.62 -21.37
C SER A 94 -28.71 -4.95 -20.89
N ALA A 95 -28.78 -5.98 -21.73
CA ALA A 95 -28.14 -7.27 -21.47
C ALA A 95 -26.62 -7.13 -21.33
N ARG A 96 -26.00 -6.22 -22.09
CA ARG A 96 -24.57 -5.93 -22.02
C ARG A 96 -24.18 -5.38 -20.65
N ILE A 97 -24.95 -4.44 -20.09
CA ILE A 97 -24.68 -3.90 -18.74
C ILE A 97 -24.86 -4.98 -17.68
N ARG A 98 -25.91 -5.82 -17.79
CA ARG A 98 -26.11 -6.95 -16.87
C ARG A 98 -24.92 -7.93 -16.92
N GLY A 99 -24.45 -8.27 -18.13
CA GLY A 99 -23.28 -9.11 -18.34
C GLY A 99 -22.02 -8.50 -17.73
N ALA A 100 -21.74 -7.23 -18.02
CA ALA A 100 -20.56 -6.53 -17.50
C ALA A 100 -20.55 -6.45 -15.96
N ALA A 101 -21.70 -6.17 -15.33
CA ALA A 101 -21.80 -6.15 -13.87
C ALA A 101 -21.59 -7.54 -13.25
N LEU A 102 -22.10 -8.60 -13.88
CA LEU A 102 -21.85 -9.98 -13.45
C LEU A 102 -20.39 -10.38 -13.66
N GLY A 103 -19.77 -10.00 -14.78
CA GLY A 103 -18.35 -10.23 -15.05
C GLY A 103 -17.44 -9.57 -14.00
N ALA A 104 -17.66 -8.28 -13.73
CA ALA A 104 -16.91 -7.56 -12.70
C ALA A 104 -17.12 -8.16 -11.30
N ALA A 105 -18.33 -8.59 -10.96
CA ALA A 105 -18.61 -9.27 -9.70
C ALA A 105 -17.91 -10.64 -9.62
N HIS A 106 -17.90 -11.39 -10.72
CA HIS A 106 -17.19 -12.66 -10.84
C HIS A 106 -15.69 -12.49 -10.62
N GLU A 107 -15.05 -11.52 -11.28
CA GLU A 107 -13.63 -11.24 -11.11
C GLU A 107 -13.23 -10.89 -9.68
N ILE A 108 -14.13 -10.27 -8.91
CA ILE A 108 -13.92 -9.98 -7.48
C ILE A 108 -14.01 -11.27 -6.66
N LEU A 109 -15.06 -12.08 -6.89
CA LEU A 109 -15.33 -13.29 -6.11
C LEU A 109 -14.37 -14.45 -6.40
N MET A 110 -13.80 -14.51 -7.60
CA MET A 110 -12.86 -15.55 -8.01
C MET A 110 -11.41 -15.27 -7.63
N ARG A 111 -11.13 -14.20 -6.87
CA ARG A 111 -9.78 -13.97 -6.36
C ARG A 111 -9.37 -15.08 -5.39
N ALA A 112 -8.06 -15.27 -5.27
CA ALA A 112 -7.49 -16.38 -4.52
C ALA A 112 -7.90 -16.40 -3.04
N ASP A 113 -8.20 -15.23 -2.48
CA ASP A 113 -8.69 -15.09 -1.11
C ASP A 113 -9.51 -13.80 -0.93
N LEU A 114 -10.05 -13.64 0.28
CA LEU A 114 -10.82 -12.46 0.70
C LEU A 114 -10.01 -11.15 0.58
N ALA A 115 -8.69 -11.19 0.82
CA ALA A 115 -7.84 -10.01 0.80
C ALA A 115 -7.60 -9.51 -0.64
N GLU A 116 -7.43 -10.40 -1.61
CA GLU A 116 -7.34 -10.05 -3.02
C GLU A 116 -8.70 -9.61 -3.58
N ALA A 117 -9.79 -10.27 -3.21
CA ALA A 117 -11.14 -9.83 -3.55
C ALA A 117 -11.44 -8.43 -3.01
N ALA A 118 -11.07 -8.16 -1.77
CA ALA A 118 -11.19 -6.83 -1.18
C ALA A 118 -10.30 -5.79 -1.90
N ALA A 119 -9.21 -6.22 -2.55
CA ALA A 119 -8.36 -5.33 -3.34
C ALA A 119 -9.07 -4.95 -4.63
N ALA A 120 -9.68 -5.93 -5.29
CA ALA A 120 -10.46 -5.74 -6.51
C ALA A 120 -11.72 -4.90 -6.27
N LEU A 121 -12.39 -5.05 -5.12
CA LEU A 121 -13.56 -4.22 -4.77
C LEU A 121 -13.18 -2.79 -4.34
N SER A 122 -11.96 -2.58 -3.84
CA SER A 122 -11.55 -1.30 -3.28
C SER A 122 -11.74 -0.12 -4.27
N PRO A 123 -11.24 -0.13 -5.52
CA PRO A 123 -11.45 0.98 -6.47
C PRO A 123 -12.90 1.43 -6.61
N TRP A 124 -13.86 0.50 -6.55
CA TRP A 124 -15.28 0.80 -6.65
C TRP A 124 -15.81 1.62 -5.46
N LEU A 125 -15.29 1.39 -4.25
CA LEU A 125 -15.70 2.13 -3.06
C LEU A 125 -15.19 3.58 -3.03
N VAL A 126 -14.25 3.95 -3.91
CA VAL A 126 -13.82 5.36 -4.08
C VAL A 126 -14.97 6.23 -4.60
N LEU A 127 -15.86 5.67 -5.42
CA LEU A 127 -17.01 6.36 -6.03
C LEU A 127 -18.03 6.91 -5.03
N ILE A 128 -17.91 6.46 -3.77
CA ILE A 128 -18.75 6.86 -2.65
C ILE A 128 -17.91 7.32 -1.46
N ALA A 129 -16.66 7.73 -1.67
CA ALA A 129 -15.76 8.13 -0.61
C ALA A 129 -16.26 9.35 0.20
N ASP A 130 -17.17 10.13 -0.34
CA ASP A 130 -17.72 11.35 0.25
C ASP A 130 -19.08 11.13 0.94
N VAL A 131 -19.68 9.94 0.84
CA VAL A 131 -21.06 9.73 1.32
C VAL A 131 -21.19 9.82 2.84
N PRO A 132 -22.29 10.41 3.36
CA PRO A 132 -22.59 10.42 4.79
C PRO A 132 -22.61 9.00 5.37
N ASN A 133 -22.14 8.84 6.61
CA ASN A 133 -21.98 7.54 7.30
C ASN A 133 -20.98 6.56 6.64
N GLY A 134 -20.30 7.00 5.58
CA GLY A 134 -19.15 6.35 4.96
C GLY A 134 -19.47 5.19 4.00
N PRO A 135 -18.50 4.78 3.15
CA PRO A 135 -18.70 3.77 2.12
C PRO A 135 -19.21 2.42 2.62
N HIS A 136 -18.75 1.98 3.79
CA HIS A 136 -19.16 0.71 4.37
C HIS A 136 -20.68 0.66 4.60
N SER A 137 -21.22 1.63 5.34
CA SER A 137 -22.66 1.70 5.63
C SER A 137 -23.49 1.85 4.34
N TRP A 138 -23.01 2.69 3.43
CA TRP A 138 -23.68 2.90 2.14
C TRP A 138 -23.77 1.61 1.31
N ALA A 139 -22.67 0.84 1.22
CA ALA A 139 -22.59 -0.40 0.47
C ALA A 139 -23.46 -1.49 1.12
N MET A 140 -23.38 -1.65 2.45
CA MET A 140 -24.18 -2.62 3.19
C MET A 140 -25.70 -2.39 3.08
N ASN A 141 -26.13 -1.17 2.76
CA ASN A 141 -27.55 -0.83 2.55
C ASN A 141 -28.02 -1.06 1.10
N ARG A 142 -27.12 -1.45 0.18
CA ARG A 142 -27.38 -1.60 -1.26
C ARG A 142 -27.00 -2.98 -1.80
N THR A 143 -26.80 -3.92 -0.89
CA THR A 143 -26.64 -5.34 -1.18
C THR A 143 -27.28 -6.17 -0.06
N VAL A 144 -27.37 -7.48 -0.25
CA VAL A 144 -27.85 -8.39 0.77
C VAL A 144 -26.74 -8.64 1.79
N ARG A 145 -27.11 -8.63 3.08
CA ARG A 145 -26.18 -8.88 4.18
C ARG A 145 -25.99 -10.39 4.35
N THR A 146 -24.88 -10.91 3.84
CA THR A 146 -24.42 -12.28 4.08
C THR A 146 -23.05 -12.23 4.79
N PRO A 147 -22.57 -13.33 5.38
CA PRO A 147 -21.23 -13.37 5.94
C PRO A 147 -20.15 -12.97 4.92
N THR A 148 -20.29 -13.40 3.66
CA THR A 148 -19.39 -13.08 2.56
C THR A 148 -19.40 -11.59 2.21
N THR A 149 -20.58 -10.98 1.98
CA THR A 149 -20.64 -9.55 1.64
C THR A 149 -20.15 -8.68 2.79
N GLN A 150 -20.47 -9.04 4.04
CA GLN A 150 -19.98 -8.32 5.22
C GLN A 150 -18.46 -8.38 5.33
N ALA A 151 -17.87 -9.58 5.19
CA ALA A 151 -16.42 -9.77 5.27
C ALA A 151 -15.70 -9.01 4.14
N LEU A 152 -16.21 -9.12 2.90
CA LEU A 152 -15.62 -8.49 1.72
C LEU A 152 -15.71 -6.97 1.77
N ILE A 153 -16.90 -6.41 2.03
CA ILE A 153 -17.11 -4.96 2.15
C ILE A 153 -16.36 -4.42 3.35
N GLY A 154 -16.32 -5.15 4.46
CA GLY A 154 -15.52 -4.82 5.64
C GLY A 154 -14.04 -4.68 5.28
N ALA A 155 -13.44 -5.72 4.71
CA ALA A 155 -12.04 -5.74 4.29
C ALA A 155 -11.71 -4.63 3.28
N ALA A 156 -12.55 -4.42 2.26
CA ALA A 156 -12.36 -3.38 1.26
C ALA A 156 -12.50 -1.96 1.86
N SER A 157 -13.44 -1.77 2.79
CA SER A 157 -13.68 -0.47 3.44
C SER A 157 -12.57 -0.07 4.42
N GLN A 158 -11.96 -1.03 5.12
CA GLN A 158 -10.86 -0.75 6.05
C GLN A 158 -9.63 -0.20 5.32
N ARG A 159 -9.34 -0.69 4.11
CA ARG A 159 -8.26 -0.17 3.25
C ARG A 159 -8.45 1.30 2.89
N HIS A 160 -9.68 1.70 2.60
CA HIS A 160 -10.03 3.10 2.34
C HIS A 160 -10.03 3.99 3.58
N ARG A 161 -10.27 3.43 4.77
CA ARG A 161 -10.21 4.18 6.02
C ARG A 161 -8.78 4.55 6.36
N ILE A 162 -7.82 3.64 6.20
CA ILE A 162 -6.39 3.92 6.40
C ILE A 162 -5.94 5.03 5.45
N SER A 163 -6.14 4.86 4.13
CA SER A 163 -5.73 5.85 3.12
C SER A 163 -6.40 7.21 3.29
N ARG A 164 -7.71 7.28 3.62
CA ARG A 164 -8.39 8.57 3.83
C ARG A 164 -8.07 9.21 5.17
N ARG A 165 -7.89 8.46 6.26
CA ARG A 165 -7.57 9.08 7.57
C ARG A 165 -6.15 9.62 7.62
N ILE A 166 -5.24 8.96 6.92
CA ILE A 166 -3.89 9.45 6.61
C ILE A 166 -3.97 10.76 5.80
N ASN A 167 -4.81 10.85 4.77
CA ASN A 167 -4.94 12.05 3.94
C ASN A 167 -5.74 13.21 4.61
N LYS A 168 -6.77 12.92 5.39
CA LYS A 168 -7.64 13.93 6.02
C LYS A 168 -6.92 14.69 7.15
N THR A 169 -5.87 14.11 7.73
CA THR A 169 -4.97 14.80 8.67
C THR A 169 -3.97 15.73 7.97
N ALA A 170 -3.76 15.60 6.66
CA ALA A 170 -2.89 16.51 5.88
C ALA A 170 -3.57 17.85 5.54
N THR A 171 -4.91 17.86 5.45
CA THR A 171 -5.71 19.03 5.02
C THR A 171 -6.24 19.91 6.17
N ALA A 172 -6.03 19.54 7.43
CA ALA A 172 -6.66 20.22 8.58
C ALA A 172 -5.79 21.26 9.30
N THR A 173 -4.52 21.44 8.93
CA THR A 173 -3.65 22.45 9.57
C THR A 173 -2.63 22.99 8.57
N MET A 174 -2.87 24.19 8.05
CA MET A 174 -1.81 25.11 7.64
C MET A 174 -1.17 25.59 8.94
N ASP A 175 -0.13 24.89 9.39
CA ASP A 175 0.57 25.24 10.62
C ASP A 175 2.06 24.97 10.44
N GLU A 176 2.89 25.85 10.98
CA GLU A 176 4.36 25.79 10.99
C GLU A 176 4.89 24.53 11.72
N THR A 177 3.98 23.70 12.24
CA THR A 177 4.21 22.42 12.93
C THR A 177 4.27 21.19 12.02
N ARG A 178 4.07 21.33 10.70
CA ARG A 178 4.11 20.22 9.72
C ARG A 178 5.52 19.63 9.63
N LEU A 179 5.63 18.31 9.82
CA LEU A 179 6.89 17.58 9.68
C LEU A 179 7.38 17.72 8.21
N PRO A 180 8.57 18.26 7.94
CA PRO A 180 9.08 18.33 6.58
C PRO A 180 9.35 16.92 6.03
N LEU A 181 9.16 16.70 4.73
CA LEU A 181 9.41 15.38 4.12
C LEU A 181 10.88 14.95 4.27
N SER A 182 11.82 15.90 4.26
CA SER A 182 13.23 15.62 4.49
C SER A 182 13.52 15.09 5.90
N ALA A 183 12.64 15.33 6.87
CA ALA A 183 12.75 14.75 8.21
C ALA A 183 12.22 13.32 8.31
N ILE A 184 11.76 12.72 7.20
CA ILE A 184 11.33 11.33 7.15
C ILE A 184 12.45 10.47 6.55
N PRO A 185 12.98 9.47 7.28
CA PRO A 185 14.01 8.57 6.78
C PRO A 185 13.43 7.53 5.82
N GLN A 186 14.27 6.87 5.00
CA GLN A 186 13.82 5.73 4.20
C GLN A 186 13.30 4.60 5.10
N THR A 187 13.94 4.38 6.25
CA THR A 187 13.52 3.39 7.24
C THR A 187 13.52 4.01 8.64
N ILE A 188 12.48 3.81 9.43
CA ILE A 188 12.49 4.19 10.87
C ILE A 188 13.65 3.47 11.57
N ASP A 189 14.28 4.03 12.60
CA ASP A 189 15.32 3.30 13.34
C ASP A 189 14.78 2.09 14.12
N PRO A 190 15.62 1.09 14.45
CA PRO A 190 15.18 -0.12 15.15
C PRO A 190 14.54 0.14 16.51
N ASP A 191 15.02 1.14 17.26
CA ASP A 191 14.58 1.42 18.63
C ASP A 191 13.18 2.04 18.61
N THR A 192 12.98 3.07 17.79
CA THR A 192 11.67 3.69 17.54
C THR A 192 10.68 2.66 16.99
N TYR A 193 11.12 1.79 16.08
CA TYR A 193 10.27 0.76 15.52
C TYR A 193 9.85 -0.28 16.57
N SER A 194 10.79 -0.74 17.40
CA SER A 194 10.51 -1.70 18.47
C SER A 194 9.61 -1.10 19.54
N ALA A 195 9.80 0.17 19.90
CA ALA A 195 8.99 0.87 20.89
C ALA A 195 7.51 1.02 20.48
N HIS A 196 7.25 1.23 19.18
CA HIS A 196 5.91 1.59 18.71
C HIS A 196 5.20 0.51 17.88
N PHE A 197 5.93 -0.42 17.26
CA PHE A 197 5.39 -1.36 16.27
C PHE A 197 5.76 -2.83 16.51
N ALA A 198 6.42 -3.16 17.63
CA ALA A 198 6.74 -4.53 17.97
C ALA A 198 5.50 -5.44 17.90
N GLY A 199 5.60 -6.53 17.13
CA GLY A 199 4.52 -7.50 16.95
C GLY A 199 3.36 -7.04 16.07
N MET A 200 3.31 -5.78 15.62
CA MET A 200 2.20 -5.25 14.80
C MET A 200 2.22 -5.73 13.35
N LEU A 201 3.41 -5.96 12.80
CA LEU A 201 3.64 -6.43 11.44
C LEU A 201 4.42 -7.75 11.47
N GLY A 202 3.99 -8.72 10.66
CA GLY A 202 4.76 -9.94 10.42
C GLY A 202 5.76 -9.79 9.27
N GLY A 203 6.78 -10.66 9.24
CA GLY A 203 7.83 -10.67 8.20
C GLY A 203 9.15 -10.08 8.70
N TYR A 204 9.96 -9.57 7.77
CA TYR A 204 11.24 -8.95 8.08
C TYR A 204 11.04 -7.55 8.65
N GLU A 205 11.76 -7.23 9.73
CA GLU A 205 11.72 -5.93 10.39
C GLU A 205 12.04 -4.77 9.44
N SER A 206 13.01 -4.95 8.53
CA SER A 206 13.37 -3.94 7.53
C SER A 206 12.20 -3.56 6.62
N THR A 207 11.35 -4.52 6.24
CA THR A 207 10.13 -4.27 5.46
C THR A 207 9.11 -3.48 6.28
N GLY A 208 8.95 -3.80 7.56
CA GLY A 208 8.06 -3.07 8.47
C GLY A 208 8.50 -1.63 8.69
N ARG A 209 9.81 -1.41 8.91
CA ARG A 209 10.42 -0.10 9.12
C ARG A 209 10.26 0.82 7.90
N LEU A 210 10.49 0.31 6.69
CA LEU A 210 10.22 1.03 5.45
C LEU A 210 8.72 1.33 5.28
N TYR A 211 7.85 0.36 5.58
CA TYR A 211 6.41 0.56 5.47
C TYR A 211 5.90 1.67 6.39
N VAL A 212 6.42 1.78 7.61
CA VAL A 212 6.09 2.89 8.52
C VAL A 212 6.51 4.24 7.93
N SER A 213 7.74 4.36 7.39
CA SER A 213 8.18 5.58 6.72
C SER A 213 7.23 5.98 5.58
N LEU A 214 6.84 5.03 4.72
CA LEU A 214 5.89 5.27 3.63
C LEU A 214 4.52 5.73 4.16
N CYS A 215 4.02 5.16 5.26
CA CYS A 215 2.79 5.61 5.90
C CYS A 215 2.89 7.05 6.40
N ILE A 216 4.02 7.43 7.01
CA ILE A 216 4.24 8.80 7.51
C ILE A 216 4.32 9.78 6.34
N VAL A 217 5.06 9.47 5.27
CA VAL A 217 5.14 10.29 4.06
C VAL A 217 3.76 10.55 3.48
N ARG A 218 2.96 9.49 3.29
CA ARG A 218 1.59 9.64 2.78
C ARG A 218 0.72 10.49 3.69
N SER A 219 0.89 10.39 5.02
CA SER A 219 0.15 11.21 5.98
C SER A 219 0.55 12.67 5.92
N VAL A 220 1.84 12.95 5.75
CA VAL A 220 2.37 14.30 5.72
C VAL A 220 2.08 14.98 4.38
N ALA A 221 2.24 14.28 3.25
CA ALA A 221 2.07 14.84 1.91
C ALA A 221 0.65 14.66 1.33
N GLY A 222 -0.23 13.91 1.99
CA GLY A 222 -1.59 13.64 1.50
C GLY A 222 -1.63 12.72 0.29
N LEU A 223 -0.58 11.91 0.06
CA LEU A 223 -0.44 11.06 -1.12
C LEU A 223 -1.33 9.82 -1.01
N SER A 224 -2.08 9.53 -2.07
CA SER A 224 -2.89 8.32 -2.20
C SER A 224 -2.11 7.13 -2.78
N ASN A 225 -0.94 7.39 -3.37
CA ASN A 225 -0.12 6.41 -4.10
C ASN A 225 1.12 5.99 -3.30
N TRP A 226 1.40 4.68 -3.28
CA TRP A 226 2.61 4.13 -2.65
C TRP A 226 3.89 4.39 -3.45
N SER A 227 3.75 4.56 -4.77
CA SER A 227 4.89 4.81 -5.68
C SER A 227 5.45 6.22 -5.45
N GLU A 228 4.58 7.23 -5.46
CA GLU A 228 4.94 8.63 -5.14
C GLU A 228 5.52 8.78 -3.73
N ALA A 229 5.01 7.99 -2.77
CA ALA A 229 5.54 7.99 -1.41
C ALA A 229 6.97 7.43 -1.33
N ALA A 230 7.30 6.44 -2.16
CA ALA A 230 8.66 5.92 -2.27
C ALA A 230 9.59 6.92 -2.96
N GLU A 231 9.15 7.54 -4.06
CA GLU A 231 9.92 8.56 -4.77
C GLU A 231 10.22 9.78 -3.88
N SER A 232 9.27 10.17 -3.02
CA SER A 232 9.48 11.22 -2.01
C SER A 232 10.58 10.89 -0.98
N LEU A 233 10.90 9.60 -0.81
CA LEU A 233 12.02 9.11 0.00
C LEU A 233 13.26 8.79 -0.85
N GLY A 234 13.31 9.21 -2.11
CA GLY A 234 14.43 8.91 -3.02
C GLY A 234 14.54 7.42 -3.36
N LEU A 235 13.44 6.67 -3.28
CA LEU A 235 13.38 5.23 -3.59
C LEU A 235 12.68 4.98 -4.92
N GLU A 236 12.92 3.81 -5.52
CA GLU A 236 12.17 3.37 -6.70
C GLU A 236 10.67 3.22 -6.43
N ALA A 237 9.85 3.69 -7.37
CA ALA A 237 8.39 3.62 -7.33
C ALA A 237 7.83 2.22 -6.96
N ASP A 238 8.32 1.17 -7.62
CA ASP A 238 7.80 -0.19 -7.43
C ASP A 238 8.11 -0.76 -6.03
N LEU A 239 9.19 -0.31 -5.40
CA LEU A 239 9.57 -0.73 -4.05
C LEU A 239 8.50 -0.31 -3.03
N GLY A 240 7.91 0.88 -3.18
CA GLY A 240 6.81 1.34 -2.33
C GLY A 240 5.60 0.41 -2.39
N ARG A 241 5.19 0.03 -3.60
CA ARG A 241 4.05 -0.88 -3.83
C ARG A 241 4.30 -2.27 -3.25
N ARG A 242 5.47 -2.86 -3.51
CA ARG A 242 5.86 -4.19 -3.00
C ARG A 242 5.93 -4.20 -1.48
N THR A 243 6.54 -3.19 -0.89
CA THR A 243 6.68 -3.07 0.58
C THR A 243 5.31 -2.94 1.24
N ALA A 244 4.46 -2.05 0.73
CA ALA A 244 3.11 -1.85 1.27
C ALA A 244 2.26 -3.13 1.18
N ARG A 245 2.30 -3.84 0.05
CA ARG A 245 1.63 -5.14 -0.11
C ARG A 245 2.15 -6.17 0.90
N ALA A 246 3.48 -6.32 1.00
CA ALA A 246 4.10 -7.33 1.85
C ALA A 246 3.88 -7.10 3.36
N ALA A 247 3.90 -5.83 3.80
CA ALA A 247 3.68 -5.47 5.20
C ALA A 247 2.20 -5.50 5.59
N SER A 248 1.32 -4.91 4.78
CA SER A 248 -0.12 -4.85 5.09
C SER A 248 -0.80 -6.23 5.07
N ALA A 249 -0.36 -7.14 4.19
CA ALA A 249 -0.86 -8.51 4.15
C ALA A 249 -0.52 -9.31 5.42
N ARG A 250 0.48 -8.87 6.20
CA ARG A 250 0.94 -9.53 7.43
C ARG A 250 0.67 -8.70 8.67
N MET A 251 -0.24 -7.72 8.59
CA MET A 251 -0.63 -6.90 9.73
C MET A 251 -1.36 -7.78 10.77
N ARG A 252 -0.88 -7.75 12.02
CA ARG A 252 -1.37 -8.59 13.12
C ARG A 252 -2.29 -7.85 14.09
N VAL A 253 -2.42 -6.54 13.92
CA VAL A 253 -3.24 -5.67 14.76
C VAL A 253 -4.35 -5.00 13.94
N PRO A 254 -5.43 -4.53 14.57
CA PRO A 254 -6.42 -3.72 13.89
C PRO A 254 -5.80 -2.46 13.27
N PRO A 255 -6.22 -2.05 12.05
CA PRO A 255 -5.69 -0.87 11.38
C PRO A 255 -5.67 0.41 12.21
N ALA A 256 -6.67 0.62 13.07
CA ALA A 256 -6.74 1.80 13.93
C ALA A 256 -5.61 1.85 14.97
N VAL A 257 -5.17 0.70 15.47
CA VAL A 257 -4.05 0.60 16.42
C VAL A 257 -2.74 0.94 15.72
N PHE A 258 -2.52 0.38 14.53
CA PHE A 258 -1.35 0.68 13.71
C PHE A 258 -1.30 2.16 13.31
N GLU A 259 -2.43 2.72 12.89
CA GLU A 259 -2.55 4.14 12.55
C GLU A 259 -2.21 5.05 13.74
N ALA A 260 -2.71 4.72 14.94
CA ALA A 260 -2.37 5.45 16.16
C ALA A 260 -0.87 5.42 16.46
N ALA A 261 -0.21 4.28 16.23
CA ALA A 261 1.24 4.15 16.36
C ALA A 261 1.99 5.01 15.33
N VAL A 262 1.57 5.01 14.06
CA VAL A 262 2.12 5.89 13.01
C VAL A 262 2.02 7.36 13.40
N HIS A 263 0.86 7.79 13.92
CA HIS A 263 0.69 9.17 14.39
C HIS A 263 1.53 9.49 15.62
N ALA A 264 1.69 8.56 16.55
CA ALA A 264 2.56 8.72 17.72
C ALA A 264 4.03 8.90 17.30
N THR A 265 4.53 8.01 16.43
CA THR A 265 5.88 8.11 15.87
C THR A 265 6.08 9.42 15.15
N ARG A 266 5.17 9.82 14.24
CA ARG A 266 5.24 11.11 13.53
C ARG A 266 5.39 12.30 14.49
N ARG A 267 4.66 12.30 15.61
CA ARG A 267 4.73 13.39 16.60
C ARG A 267 6.07 13.45 17.35
N SER A 268 6.70 12.29 17.55
CA SER A 268 8.00 12.18 18.24
C SER A 268 9.21 12.51 17.35
N MET A 269 9.02 12.57 16.02
CA MET A 269 10.12 12.82 15.09
C MET A 269 10.66 14.25 15.18
N SER A 270 11.99 14.38 15.09
CA SER A 270 12.67 15.67 15.00
C SER A 270 12.34 16.35 13.68
N ARG A 271 11.90 17.61 13.74
CA ARG A 271 11.61 18.43 12.54
C ARG A 271 12.85 19.08 11.93
N VAL A 272 13.94 19.13 12.70
CA VAL A 272 15.21 19.79 12.31
C VAL A 272 16.15 18.80 11.64
N THR A 273 15.95 17.50 11.86
CA THR A 273 16.77 16.48 11.21
C THR A 273 16.44 16.42 9.73
N ASP A 274 17.44 16.55 8.88
CA ASP A 274 17.31 16.37 7.44
C ASP A 274 18.01 15.06 7.02
N PHE A 275 17.21 14.04 6.71
CA PHE A 275 17.73 12.75 6.26
C PHE A 275 18.23 12.79 4.82
N ARG A 276 17.70 13.67 3.95
CA ARG A 276 18.22 13.83 2.58
C ARG A 276 19.65 14.38 2.63
N ARG A 277 19.91 15.33 3.51
CA ARG A 277 21.25 15.87 3.76
C ARG A 277 22.21 14.80 4.30
N ARG A 278 21.74 13.95 5.22
CA ARG A 278 22.56 12.84 5.75
C ARG A 278 22.87 11.80 4.68
N GLU A 279 21.91 11.47 3.83
CA GLU A 279 22.13 10.58 2.69
C GLU A 279 23.19 11.16 1.74
N ALA A 280 23.08 12.44 1.37
CA ALA A 280 24.07 13.13 0.55
C ALA A 280 25.46 13.10 1.20
N ALA A 281 25.57 13.40 2.50
CA ALA A 281 26.85 13.35 3.22
C ALA A 281 27.48 11.94 3.21
N VAL A 282 26.68 10.87 3.32
CA VAL A 282 27.20 9.50 3.22
C VAL A 282 27.62 9.17 1.79
N CYS A 283 26.89 9.65 0.77
CA CYS A 283 27.30 9.53 -0.63
C CYS A 283 28.64 10.25 -0.89
N ASP A 284 28.82 11.45 -0.36
CA ASP A 284 30.08 12.21 -0.48
C ASP A 284 31.24 11.51 0.22
N LEU A 285 31.01 10.95 1.42
CA LEU A 285 32.00 10.14 2.13
C LEU A 285 32.35 8.85 1.35
N ALA A 286 31.40 8.26 0.65
CA ALA A 286 31.66 7.10 -0.20
C ALA A 286 32.50 7.46 -1.43
N ALA A 287 32.19 8.59 -2.07
CA ALA A 287 32.94 9.10 -3.22
C ALA A 287 34.37 9.50 -2.83
N ASN A 288 34.54 10.16 -1.67
CA ASN A 288 35.81 10.71 -1.19
C ASN A 288 36.41 9.88 -0.05
N HIS A 289 36.29 8.55 -0.11
CA HIS A 289 36.70 7.66 0.97
C HIS A 289 38.20 7.73 1.31
N GLU A 290 39.03 8.04 0.32
CA GLU A 290 40.49 8.25 0.47
C GLU A 290 40.82 9.31 1.53
N LEU A 291 39.96 10.35 1.68
CA LEU A 291 40.20 11.49 2.57
C LEU A 291 40.00 11.20 4.06
N TRP A 292 39.26 10.14 4.41
CA TRP A 292 38.90 9.89 5.81
C TRP A 292 39.11 8.44 6.25
N PHE A 293 38.95 7.46 5.35
CA PHE A 293 38.80 6.08 5.75
C PHE A 293 40.09 5.47 6.31
N TYR A 294 41.24 5.76 5.71
CA TYR A 294 42.53 5.29 6.23
C TYR A 294 42.83 5.86 7.61
N HIS A 295 42.56 7.15 7.82
CA HIS A 295 42.72 7.81 9.10
C HIS A 295 41.80 7.19 10.16
N TRP A 296 40.52 6.98 9.82
CA TRP A 296 39.56 6.32 10.70
C TRP A 296 40.00 4.89 11.06
N CYS A 297 40.49 4.12 10.08
CA CYS A 297 40.99 2.76 10.35
C CYS A 297 42.15 2.75 11.34
N SER A 298 43.05 3.74 11.27
CA SER A 298 44.17 3.88 12.21
C SER A 298 43.78 4.45 13.58
N SER A 299 42.70 5.23 13.67
CA SER A 299 42.26 5.84 14.93
C SER A 299 41.44 4.91 15.82
N VAL A 300 41.05 3.73 15.32
CA VAL A 300 40.23 2.75 16.06
C VAL A 300 41.06 1.55 16.51
N THR A 301 40.78 1.05 17.71
CA THR A 301 41.41 -0.15 18.26
C THR A 301 40.37 -1.26 18.41
N PRO A 302 40.60 -2.47 17.88
CA PRO A 302 41.70 -2.85 16.98
C PRO A 302 41.64 -2.14 15.62
N ARG A 303 42.80 -1.95 14.98
CA ARG A 303 42.93 -1.32 13.66
C ARG A 303 42.06 -2.06 12.64
N ARG A 304 41.28 -1.30 11.86
CA ARG A 304 40.43 -1.88 10.80
C ARG A 304 41.19 -2.08 9.50
N ARG A 305 40.74 -3.06 8.72
CA ARG A 305 41.34 -3.44 7.43
C ARG A 305 40.63 -2.72 6.30
N ALA A 306 41.33 -2.51 5.18
CA ALA A 306 40.75 -1.80 4.03
C ALA A 306 39.43 -2.42 3.52
N VAL A 307 39.32 -3.75 3.61
CA VAL A 307 38.13 -4.53 3.22
C VAL A 307 36.85 -4.12 3.97
N THR A 308 36.95 -3.41 5.09
CA THR A 308 35.77 -2.98 5.86
C THR A 308 35.12 -1.70 5.32
N LEU A 309 35.71 -1.04 4.32
CA LEU A 309 35.18 0.21 3.76
C LEU A 309 33.70 0.11 3.33
N PRO A 310 33.30 -0.90 2.52
CA PRO A 310 31.90 -1.07 2.15
C PRO A 310 30.98 -1.19 3.37
N HIS A 311 31.43 -1.92 4.39
CA HIS A 311 30.64 -2.11 5.60
C HIS A 311 30.53 -0.84 6.44
N ALA A 312 31.60 -0.04 6.55
CA ALA A 312 31.57 1.24 7.25
C ALA A 312 30.62 2.25 6.56
N ILE A 313 30.66 2.34 5.22
CA ILE A 313 29.75 3.19 4.44
C ILE A 313 28.31 2.72 4.62
N THR A 314 28.02 1.42 4.44
CA THR A 314 26.66 0.90 4.59
C THR A 314 26.16 1.01 6.03
N TRP A 315 27.04 0.91 7.02
CA TRP A 315 26.68 1.15 8.42
C TRP A 315 26.27 2.60 8.65
N MET A 316 27.01 3.58 8.11
CA MET A 316 26.62 5.00 8.16
C MET A 316 25.29 5.24 7.43
N TRP A 317 25.11 4.61 6.27
CA TRP A 317 23.86 4.67 5.50
C TRP A 317 22.66 4.17 6.33
N CYS A 318 22.74 2.98 6.90
CA CYS A 318 21.62 2.36 7.61
C CYS A 318 21.38 2.97 9.01
N THR A 319 22.43 3.46 9.68
CA THR A 319 22.36 3.87 11.10
C THR A 319 22.25 5.38 11.27
N VAL A 320 22.86 6.17 10.38
CA VAL A 320 22.92 7.64 10.49
C VAL A 320 21.93 8.28 9.53
N ALA A 321 22.02 7.92 8.25
CA ALA A 321 21.09 8.37 7.22
C ALA A 321 19.76 7.59 7.24
N GLN A 322 19.71 6.47 7.98
CA GLN A 322 18.53 5.59 8.08
C GLN A 322 17.99 5.14 6.71
N GLY A 323 18.92 4.97 5.77
CA GLY A 323 18.69 4.47 4.42
C GLY A 323 18.43 2.96 4.41
N LEU A 324 17.76 2.50 3.36
CA LEU A 324 17.57 1.07 3.11
C LEU A 324 18.91 0.43 2.72
N VAL A 325 19.21 -0.78 3.21
CA VAL A 325 20.52 -1.41 2.94
C VAL A 325 20.76 -1.63 1.45
N GLU A 326 19.71 -1.95 0.68
CA GLU A 326 19.75 -2.13 -0.77
C GLU A 326 20.05 -0.83 -1.55
N THR A 327 19.88 0.34 -0.94
CA THR A 327 20.12 1.64 -1.59
C THR A 327 21.45 2.28 -1.17
N SER A 328 22.29 1.56 -0.44
CA SER A 328 23.59 2.07 -0.02
C SER A 328 24.46 2.46 -1.24
N PRO A 329 25.22 3.57 -1.17
CA PRO A 329 26.03 4.05 -2.31
C PRO A 329 27.14 3.09 -2.74
N VAL A 330 27.46 2.09 -1.91
CA VAL A 330 28.42 1.02 -2.23
C VAL A 330 27.98 0.21 -3.46
N TRP A 331 26.67 0.09 -3.71
CA TRP A 331 26.16 -0.87 -4.67
C TRP A 331 26.20 -0.43 -6.12
N LYS A 332 26.26 0.88 -6.40
CA LYS A 332 26.27 1.43 -7.77
C LYS A 332 25.19 0.82 -8.70
N GLY A 333 24.03 0.46 -8.15
CA GLY A 333 22.91 -0.15 -8.89
C GLY A 333 22.79 -1.69 -8.77
N GLU A 334 23.70 -2.36 -8.08
CA GLU A 334 23.61 -3.79 -7.79
C GLU A 334 22.85 -4.09 -6.48
N LEU A 335 22.46 -5.34 -6.26
CA LEU A 335 21.82 -5.75 -5.00
C LEU A 335 22.79 -6.53 -4.10
N PRO A 336 22.81 -6.25 -2.78
CA PRO A 336 23.65 -6.99 -1.85
C PRO A 336 23.28 -8.48 -1.75
N SER A 337 24.29 -9.34 -1.87
CA SER A 337 24.13 -10.79 -1.68
C SER A 337 23.79 -11.14 -0.22
N ARG A 338 23.17 -12.31 0.00
CA ARG A 338 22.87 -12.80 1.36
C ARG A 338 24.13 -12.96 2.21
N HIS A 339 25.21 -13.46 1.61
CA HIS A 339 26.49 -13.64 2.28
C HIS A 339 27.06 -12.28 2.74
N TRP A 340 27.01 -11.27 1.87
CA TRP A 340 27.45 -9.93 2.23
C TRP A 340 26.62 -9.34 3.38
N LYS A 341 25.28 -9.49 3.35
CA LYS A 341 24.40 -9.03 4.44
C LYS A 341 24.70 -9.70 5.77
N ALA A 342 25.18 -10.95 5.76
CA ALA A 342 25.65 -11.63 6.97
C ALA A 342 26.98 -11.05 7.47
N ALA A 343 27.96 -10.87 6.58
CA ALA A 343 29.24 -10.25 6.91
C ALA A 343 29.08 -8.81 7.45
N HIS A 344 28.18 -8.02 6.85
CA HIS A 344 27.86 -6.68 7.34
C HIS A 344 27.27 -6.68 8.75
N ARG A 345 26.40 -7.65 9.07
CA ARG A 345 25.87 -7.80 10.44
C ARG A 345 27.01 -8.07 11.43
N VAL A 346 27.91 -9.00 11.12
CA VAL A 346 29.10 -9.26 11.94
C VAL A 346 29.96 -8.01 12.11
N PHE A 347 30.15 -7.22 11.05
CA PHE A 347 30.84 -5.93 11.15
C PHE A 347 30.12 -4.96 12.10
N SER A 348 28.80 -4.79 11.93
CA SER A 348 27.98 -3.89 12.75
C SER A 348 28.01 -4.29 14.23
N ASP A 349 27.86 -5.58 14.53
CA ASP A 349 27.83 -6.11 15.90
C ASP A 349 29.19 -6.04 16.58
N SER A 350 30.28 -6.15 15.79
CA SER A 350 31.65 -6.07 16.28
C SER A 350 32.23 -4.65 16.26
N LEU A 351 31.45 -3.62 15.94
CA LEU A 351 31.91 -2.24 15.86
C LEU A 351 31.95 -1.60 17.26
N PRO A 352 33.13 -1.21 17.80
CA PRO A 352 33.21 -0.52 19.08
C PRO A 352 32.39 0.78 19.06
N ALA A 353 31.75 1.09 20.19
CA ALA A 353 30.92 2.29 20.32
C ALA A 353 31.69 3.58 19.96
N THR A 354 32.97 3.69 20.33
CA THR A 354 33.84 4.81 19.98
C THR A 354 34.07 4.93 18.47
N ALA A 355 34.33 3.82 17.79
CA ALA A 355 34.49 3.76 16.34
C ALA A 355 33.20 4.13 15.60
N GLY A 356 32.06 3.60 16.07
CA GLY A 356 30.73 3.94 15.54
C GLY A 356 30.38 5.41 15.77
N GLN A 357 30.76 5.99 16.90
CA GLN A 357 30.55 7.41 17.17
C GLN A 357 31.38 8.30 16.22
N GLN A 358 32.62 7.94 15.93
CA GLN A 358 33.43 8.65 14.93
C GLN A 358 32.76 8.62 13.55
N LEU A 359 32.28 7.45 13.09
CA LEU A 359 31.52 7.33 11.84
C LEU A 359 30.26 8.21 11.84
N ARG A 360 29.51 8.22 12.96
CA ARG A 360 28.32 9.06 13.12
C ARG A 360 28.65 10.54 13.02
N THR A 361 29.71 11.00 13.67
CA THR A 361 30.14 12.41 13.60
C THR A 361 30.51 12.81 12.18
N MET A 362 31.23 11.96 11.44
CA MET A 362 31.58 12.22 10.04
C MET A 362 30.33 12.32 9.16
N ALA A 363 29.41 11.35 9.26
CA ALA A 363 28.19 11.34 8.45
C ALA A 363 27.19 12.47 8.79
N VAL A 364 27.25 13.08 9.98
CA VAL A 364 26.43 14.25 10.33
C VAL A 364 27.07 15.57 9.87
N ARG A 365 28.41 15.68 9.93
CA ARG A 365 29.13 16.90 9.54
C ARG A 365 29.35 17.01 8.02
N GLY A 366 29.43 15.89 7.32
CA GLY A 366 29.94 15.85 5.93
C GLY A 366 31.46 15.97 5.90
N VAL A 367 32.06 15.77 4.73
CA VAL A 367 33.46 16.18 4.51
C VAL A 367 33.46 17.70 4.54
N ALA A 368 34.32 18.33 5.35
CA ALA A 368 34.51 19.77 5.29
C ALA A 368 34.98 20.12 3.86
N SER A 369 34.12 20.82 3.11
CA SER A 369 34.55 21.50 1.89
C SER A 369 35.39 22.69 2.35
N ASP A 370 36.71 22.58 2.28
CA ASP A 370 37.59 23.75 2.24
C ASP A 370 37.48 24.44 0.87
#